data_AF-A0A2K5CJ04-F1
#
_entry.id   AF-A0A2K5CJ04-F1
#
_cell.length_a   1.000
_cell.length_b   1.000
_cell.length_c   1.000
_cell.angle_alpha   90.00
_cell.angle_beta   90.00
_cell.angle_gamma   90.00
#
_symmetry.space_group_name_H-M   'P 1'
#
loop_
_entity.id
_entity.type
_entity.pdbx_description
1 polymer ?
#
loop_
_entity_poly.entity_id
_entity_poly.type
_entity_poly.pdbx_seq_one_letter_code
_entity_poly.pdbx_strand_id
1 'polypeptide(L)'
;VARTKQTVPKSTGGKAPRKQLATKLARRSVPTTGGVKKPHHYPRGTAALRKICRYQKSTELLLHEACEAYLLGLFEDINMCAIHAKRVTIMSKDIPLVRQVRREWT
;
A
#
# COMPACT_ATOMS: atom_id res chain seq x y z
N VAL A 1 27.33 23.37 62.32
CA VAL A 1 26.69 23.86 61.07
C VAL A 1 26.41 22.66 60.16
N ALA A 2 25.13 22.46 59.84
CA ALA A 2 24.50 21.67 58.76
C ALA A 2 25.10 20.35 58.23
N ARG A 3 24.57 19.24 58.76
CA ARG A 3 23.85 18.11 58.11
C ARG A 3 24.24 17.70 56.67
N THR A 4 24.80 16.51 56.55
CA THR A 4 24.86 15.67 55.34
C THR A 4 23.47 15.20 54.91
N LYS A 5 23.16 15.22 53.60
CA LYS A 5 22.20 14.30 52.95
C LYS A 5 22.56 14.09 51.47
N GLN A 6 23.25 13.00 51.16
CA GLN A 6 23.11 12.36 49.85
C GLN A 6 21.72 11.71 49.81
N THR A 7 20.91 12.04 48.80
CA THR A 7 19.67 11.31 48.51
C THR A 7 19.94 10.34 47.37
N VAL A 8 20.05 9.06 47.72
CA VAL A 8 20.02 7.93 46.77
C VAL A 8 18.64 7.88 46.11
N PRO A 9 18.51 7.73 44.78
CA PRO A 9 17.23 7.47 44.15
C PRO A 9 16.66 6.15 44.68
N LYS A 10 15.44 6.19 45.24
CA LYS A 10 14.76 5.00 45.76
C LYS A 10 14.54 3.96 44.65
N SER A 11 15.21 2.83 44.76
CA SER A 11 14.85 1.58 44.10
C SER A 11 13.84 0.82 44.96
N THR A 12 12.56 0.99 44.66
CA THR A 12 11.47 0.12 45.12
C THR A 12 10.56 -0.06 43.92
N GLY A 13 10.29 -1.21 43.37
CA GLY A 13 10.46 -2.59 43.81
C GLY A 13 9.50 -3.35 42.88
N GLY A 14 9.93 -4.49 42.36
CA GLY A 14 9.12 -5.31 41.45
C GLY A 14 7.73 -5.61 42.02
N LYS A 15 6.76 -5.66 41.12
CA LYS A 15 5.34 -5.96 41.35
C LYS A 15 5.10 -7.16 42.29
N ALA A 16 4.19 -7.01 43.23
CA ALA A 16 3.62 -8.12 44.01
C ALA A 16 2.78 -9.07 43.11
N PRO A 17 2.77 -10.39 43.34
CA PRO A 17 1.97 -11.31 42.55
C PRO A 17 0.53 -11.29 43.08
N ARG A 18 -0.42 -10.81 42.27
CA ARG A 18 -1.85 -10.90 42.60
C ARG A 18 -2.56 -11.80 41.60
N LYS A 19 -3.25 -12.80 42.16
CA LYS A 19 -4.00 -13.87 41.49
C LYS A 19 -4.87 -13.37 40.32
N GLN A 20 -4.95 -14.23 39.30
CA GLN A 20 -5.79 -14.12 38.11
C GLN A 20 -7.27 -13.88 38.45
N LEU A 21 -7.83 -12.84 37.84
CA LEU A 21 -9.22 -12.75 37.45
C LEU A 21 -9.21 -12.04 36.09
N ALA A 22 -9.61 -12.76 35.05
CA ALA A 22 -9.75 -12.21 33.72
C ALA A 22 -10.82 -11.11 33.76
N THR A 23 -10.47 -9.91 33.32
CA THR A 23 -11.48 -8.87 33.13
C THR A 23 -11.06 -7.98 31.96
N LYS A 24 -11.76 -8.18 30.84
CA LYS A 24 -12.12 -7.18 29.83
C LYS A 24 -10.96 -6.35 29.25
N LEU A 25 -10.60 -6.62 28.00
CA LEU A 25 -9.86 -5.68 27.16
C LEU A 25 -10.74 -4.45 26.88
N ALA A 26 -10.86 -3.56 27.86
CA ALA A 26 -11.31 -2.20 27.63
C ALA A 26 -10.21 -1.51 26.83
N ARG A 27 -10.44 -1.30 25.52
CA ARG A 27 -9.58 -0.42 24.71
C ARG A 27 -9.58 0.94 25.40
N ARG A 28 -8.41 1.32 25.89
CA ARG A 28 -8.20 2.50 26.71
C ARG A 28 -8.32 3.73 25.79
N SER A 29 -9.44 4.43 25.85
CA SER A 29 -9.60 5.70 25.12
C SER A 29 -10.49 6.72 25.81
N VAL A 30 -10.30 6.97 27.11
CA VAL A 30 -10.53 8.30 27.70
C VAL A 30 -9.64 8.42 28.95
N PRO A 31 -8.76 9.44 29.07
CA PRO A 31 -8.09 9.73 30.32
C PRO A 31 -9.06 10.47 31.27
N THR A 32 -9.37 9.86 32.40
CA THR A 32 -9.95 10.54 33.57
C THR A 32 -8.86 11.40 34.20
N THR A 33 -8.97 12.72 34.03
CA THR A 33 -8.10 13.77 34.63
C THR A 33 -6.60 13.63 34.35
N GLY A 34 -6.15 14.28 33.28
CA GLY A 34 -4.75 14.45 32.90
C GLY A 34 -4.62 14.53 31.38
N GLY A 35 -4.00 15.60 30.87
CA GLY A 35 -3.98 15.95 29.45
C GLY A 35 -3.79 14.77 28.49
N VAL A 36 -4.70 14.66 27.52
CA VAL A 36 -4.64 13.67 26.44
C VAL A 36 -3.30 13.84 25.71
N LYS A 37 -2.48 12.79 25.64
CA LYS A 37 -1.29 12.80 24.78
C LYS A 37 -1.74 13.06 23.35
N LYS A 38 -1.29 14.17 22.75
CA LYS A 38 -1.61 14.50 21.37
C LYS A 38 -1.25 13.31 20.46
N PRO A 39 -2.18 12.85 19.62
CA PRO A 39 -1.86 11.84 18.62
C PRO A 39 -0.63 12.28 17.82
N HIS A 40 0.27 11.34 17.52
CA HIS A 40 1.45 11.63 16.73
C HIS A 40 1.02 12.09 15.33
N HIS A 41 1.08 13.40 15.08
CA HIS A 41 0.74 14.00 13.81
C HIS A 41 1.97 13.96 12.90
N TYR A 42 1.84 13.32 11.75
CA TYR A 42 2.88 13.33 10.73
C TYR A 42 3.10 14.77 10.22
N PRO A 43 4.36 15.22 10.03
CA PRO A 43 4.64 16.53 9.45
C PRO A 43 3.96 16.70 8.08
N ARG A 44 3.55 17.92 7.72
CA ARG A 44 2.99 18.19 6.39
C ARG A 44 3.93 17.65 5.30
N GLY A 45 3.37 17.06 4.26
CA GLY A 45 4.14 16.45 3.18
C GLY A 45 4.64 15.03 3.43
N THR A 46 4.88 14.58 4.68
CA THR A 46 5.35 13.19 4.92
C THR A 46 4.33 12.12 4.53
N ALA A 47 3.03 12.40 4.72
CA ALA A 47 1.97 11.50 4.24
C ALA A 47 1.87 11.48 2.70
N ALA A 48 2.16 12.61 2.04
CA ALA A 48 2.16 12.73 0.59
C ALA A 48 3.36 12.00 -0.03
N LEU A 49 4.57 12.20 0.51
CA LEU A 49 5.78 11.49 0.08
C LEU A 49 5.63 9.97 0.26
N ARG A 50 5.04 9.50 1.38
CA ARG A 50 4.72 8.08 1.56
C ARG A 50 3.72 7.56 0.52
N LYS A 51 2.73 8.36 0.10
CA LYS A 51 1.81 7.98 -0.98
C LYS A 51 2.54 7.90 -2.32
N ILE A 52 3.35 8.89 -2.67
CA ILE A 52 4.12 8.93 -3.92
C ILE A 52 5.05 7.72 -4.01
N CYS A 53 5.85 7.44 -2.97
CA CYS A 53 6.76 6.29 -2.98
C CYS A 53 6.04 4.93 -2.99
N ARG A 54 4.82 4.84 -2.45
CA ARG A 54 3.99 3.63 -2.54
C ARG A 54 3.45 3.46 -3.96
N TYR A 55 2.89 4.52 -4.53
CA TYR A 55 2.27 4.44 -5.84
C TYR A 55 3.29 4.25 -6.94
N GLN A 56 4.45 4.91 -6.92
CA GLN A 56 5.51 4.69 -7.92
C GLN A 56 5.89 3.22 -8.07
N LYS A 57 6.06 2.50 -6.95
CA LYS A 57 6.40 1.07 -6.96
C LYS A 57 5.26 0.19 -7.45
N SER A 58 4.01 0.50 -7.13
CA SER A 58 2.87 -0.30 -7.57
C SER A 58 2.43 0.04 -9.00
N THR A 59 2.64 1.27 -9.47
CA THR A 59 2.20 1.72 -10.79
C THR A 59 2.98 1.06 -11.91
N GLU A 60 4.26 0.74 -11.69
CA GLU A 60 5.07 0.04 -12.69
C GLU A 60 4.48 -1.33 -13.03
N LEU A 61 4.09 -2.12 -12.03
CA LEU A 61 3.45 -3.43 -12.22
C LEU A 61 2.06 -3.29 -12.84
N LEU A 62 1.26 -2.33 -12.39
CA LEU A 62 -0.09 -2.11 -12.91
C LEU A 62 -0.08 -1.68 -14.39
N LEU A 63 0.88 -0.82 -14.78
CA LEU A 63 1.05 -0.42 -16.17
C LEU A 63 1.55 -1.59 -17.04
N HIS A 64 2.44 -2.42 -16.50
CA HIS A 64 2.91 -3.61 -17.19
C HIS A 64 1.76 -4.58 -17.48
N GLU A 65 0.99 -4.94 -16.46
CA GLU A 65 -0.16 -5.86 -16.60
C GLU A 65 -1.22 -5.32 -17.58
N ALA A 66 -1.51 -4.01 -17.52
CA ALA A 66 -2.43 -3.38 -18.46
C ALA A 66 -1.90 -3.41 -19.92
N CYS A 67 -0.61 -3.15 -20.10
CA CYS A 67 0.04 -3.23 -21.42
C CYS A 67 0.05 -4.67 -21.95
N GLU A 68 0.38 -5.66 -21.11
CA GLU A 68 0.36 -7.08 -21.48
C GLU A 68 -1.03 -7.52 -21.90
N ALA A 69 -2.06 -7.21 -21.11
CA ALA A 69 -3.45 -7.53 -21.46
C ALA A 69 -3.87 -6.90 -22.79
N TYR A 70 -3.52 -5.63 -23.03
CA TYR A 70 -3.82 -4.95 -24.30
C TYR A 70 -3.11 -5.60 -25.50
N LEU A 71 -1.82 -5.90 -25.35
CA LEU A 71 -1.01 -6.50 -26.41
C LEU A 71 -1.49 -7.92 -26.73
N LEU A 72 -1.73 -8.75 -25.72
CA LEU A 72 -2.24 -10.11 -25.91
C LEU A 72 -3.57 -10.09 -26.65
N GLY A 73 -4.52 -9.24 -26.23
CA GLY A 73 -5.79 -9.08 -26.94
C GLY A 73 -5.62 -8.56 -28.36
N LEU A 74 -4.70 -7.62 -28.62
CA LEU A 74 -4.41 -7.14 -29.99
C LEU A 74 -3.83 -8.26 -30.87
N PHE A 75 -2.95 -9.09 -30.32
CA PHE A 75 -2.34 -10.20 -31.04
C PHE A 75 -3.33 -11.32 -31.35
N GLU A 76 -4.33 -11.56 -30.49
CA GLU A 76 -5.43 -12.49 -30.81
C GLU A 76 -6.21 -12.02 -32.05
N ASP A 77 -6.63 -10.76 -32.10
CA ASP A 77 -7.34 -10.21 -33.26
C ASP A 77 -6.49 -10.25 -34.54
N ILE A 78 -5.20 -9.93 -34.41
CA ILE A 78 -4.25 -10.00 -35.53
C ILE A 78 -4.10 -11.44 -36.05
N ASN A 79 -4.05 -12.42 -35.14
CA ASN A 79 -3.98 -13.83 -35.52
C ASN A 79 -5.25 -14.26 -36.26
N MET A 80 -6.44 -13.83 -35.81
CA MET A 80 -7.70 -14.08 -36.51
C MET A 80 -7.71 -13.46 -37.92
N CYS A 81 -7.19 -12.25 -38.08
CA CYS A 81 -7.02 -11.62 -39.40
C CYS A 81 -6.01 -12.36 -40.29
N ALA A 82 -4.93 -12.91 -39.73
CA ALA A 82 -3.96 -13.71 -40.47
C ALA A 82 -4.61 -15.02 -40.98
N ILE A 83 -5.31 -15.74 -40.11
CA ILE A 83 -6.04 -16.98 -40.44
C ILE A 83 -7.13 -16.71 -41.49
N HIS A 84 -7.86 -15.59 -41.37
CA HIS A 84 -8.85 -15.18 -42.37
C HIS A 84 -8.22 -15.02 -43.77
N ALA A 85 -6.98 -14.51 -43.83
CA ALA A 85 -6.20 -14.40 -45.06
C ALA A 85 -5.44 -15.69 -45.45
N LYS A 86 -5.75 -16.84 -44.82
CA LYS A 86 -5.07 -18.13 -45.01
C LYS A 86 -3.56 -18.08 -44.74
N ARG A 87 -3.13 -17.21 -43.84
CA ARG A 87 -1.74 -17.08 -43.38
C ARG A 87 -1.63 -17.55 -41.92
N VAL A 88 -0.49 -18.14 -41.59
CA VAL A 88 -0.12 -18.49 -40.20
C VAL A 88 0.84 -17.46 -39.61
N THR A 89 1.47 -16.63 -40.45
CA THR A 89 2.43 -15.61 -40.04
C THR A 89 1.76 -14.24 -39.88
N ILE A 90 2.02 -13.62 -38.73
CA ILE A 90 1.59 -12.26 -38.42
C ILE A 90 2.46 -11.27 -39.22
N MET A 91 1.83 -10.29 -39.86
CA MET A 91 2.53 -9.26 -40.65
C MET A 91 2.29 -7.86 -40.09
N SER A 92 3.21 -6.94 -40.38
CA SER A 92 3.10 -5.53 -39.99
C SER A 92 1.84 -4.84 -40.52
N LYS A 93 1.30 -5.29 -41.68
CA LYS A 93 0.04 -4.80 -42.26
C LYS A 93 -1.21 -5.15 -41.44
N ASP A 94 -1.15 -6.19 -40.60
CA ASP A 94 -2.30 -6.66 -39.84
C ASP A 94 -2.57 -5.75 -38.62
N ILE A 95 -1.53 -5.09 -38.09
CA ILE A 95 -1.63 -4.14 -36.97
C ILE A 95 -2.51 -2.92 -37.30
N PRO A 96 -2.25 -2.13 -38.36
CA PRO A 96 -3.10 -0.99 -38.68
C PRO A 96 -4.52 -1.41 -39.06
N LEU A 97 -4.68 -2.56 -39.73
CA LEU A 97 -5.98 -3.12 -40.07
C LEU A 97 -6.82 -3.39 -38.81
N VAL A 98 -6.29 -4.15 -37.85
CA VAL A 98 -6.99 -4.46 -36.59
C VAL A 98 -7.27 -3.19 -35.77
N ARG A 99 -6.33 -2.24 -35.73
CA ARG A 99 -6.54 -0.96 -35.03
C ARG A 99 -7.62 -0.10 -35.67
N GLN A 100 -7.75 -0.14 -36.99
CA GLN A 100 -8.82 0.53 -37.71
C GLN A 100 -10.17 -0.11 -37.40
N VAL A 101 -10.26 -1.45 -37.53
CA VAL A 101 -11.48 -2.20 -37.20
C VAL A 101 -11.91 -1.92 -35.76
N ARG A 102 -11.01 -2.05 -34.77
CA ARG A 102 -11.33 -1.76 -33.36
C ARG A 102 -11.88 -0.37 -33.09
N ARG A 103 -11.46 0.65 -33.87
CA ARG A 103 -11.97 2.04 -33.75
C ARG A 103 -13.35 2.21 -34.37
N GLU A 104 -13.69 1.40 -35.37
CA GLU A 104 -15.00 1.44 -36.04
C GLU A 104 -16.10 0.84 -35.15
N TRP A 105 -15.75 0.02 -34.14
CA TRP A 105 -16.68 -0.65 -33.24
C TRP A 105 -16.81 -0.02 -31.83
N THR A 106 -16.15 1.13 -31.57
CA THR A 106 -16.23 1.90 -30.31
C THR A 106 -16.76 3.29 -30.55
#